data_AF-A0A348WBU4-F1
#
_entry.id   AF-A0A348WBU4-F1
#
_cell.length_a   1.000
_cell.length_b   1.000
_cell.length_c   1.000
_cell.angle_alpha   90.00
_cell.angle_beta   90.00
_cell.angle_gamma   90.00
#
_symmetry.space_group_name_H-M   'P 1'
#
loop_
_entity.id
_entity.type
_entity.pdbx_description
1 polymer ?
#
loop_
_entity_poly.entity_id
_entity_poly.type
_entity_poly.pdbx_seq_one_letter_code
_entity_poly.pdbx_strand_id
1 'polypeptide(L)' 'LPGSPGACKDAWDEILVKQLDYRHKPCNFVEIMPRLDEHLRRK' A
#
# COMPACT_ATOMS: atom_id res chain seq x y z
N LEU A 1 -7.78 -0.80 8.88
CA LEU A 1 -8.24 -2.20 9.04
C LEU A 1 -9.14 -2.27 10.27
N PRO A 2 -10.13 -3.16 10.31
CA PRO A 2 -10.90 -3.40 11.53
C PRO A 2 -9.95 -3.82 12.66
N GLY A 3 -10.26 -3.48 13.92
CA GLY A 3 -9.38 -3.75 15.06
C GLY A 3 -9.25 -5.23 15.45
N SER A 4 -9.92 -6.15 14.74
CA SER A 4 -9.82 -7.59 15.02
C SER A 4 -8.57 -8.19 14.37
N PRO A 5 -7.87 -9.13 15.04
CA PRO A 5 -6.68 -9.78 14.48
C PRO A 5 -6.96 -10.52 13.16
N GLY A 6 -8.15 -11.11 13.02
CA GLY A 6 -8.58 -11.77 11.79
C GLY A 6 -8.63 -10.81 10.60
N ALA A 7 -9.26 -9.65 10.78
CA ALA A 7 -9.33 -8.67 9.70
C ALA A 7 -7.97 -8.05 9.35
N CYS A 8 -7.06 -7.93 10.34
CA CYS A 8 -5.68 -7.54 10.08
C CYS A 8 -4.93 -8.58 9.26
N LYS A 9 -5.10 -9.87 9.58
CA LYS A 9 -4.52 -10.99 8.82
C LYS A 9 -5.06 -11.01 7.38
N ASP A 10 -6.37 -10.98 7.21
CA ASP A 10 -7.00 -11.04 5.88
C ASP A 10 -6.54 -9.89 4.99
N ALA A 11 -6.48 -8.66 5.53
CA ALA A 11 -6.01 -7.53 4.75
C ALA A 11 -4.51 -7.59 4.46
N TRP A 12 -3.70 -8.17 5.35
CA TRP A 12 -2.28 -8.39 5.07
C TRP A 12 -2.10 -9.39 3.94
N ASP A 13 -2.70 -10.57 4.08
CA ASP A 13 -2.53 -11.71 3.18
C ASP A 13 -3.16 -11.45 1.80
N GLU A 14 -4.30 -10.77 1.74
CA GLU A 14 -5.03 -10.59 0.49
C GLU A 14 -4.74 -9.28 -0.25
N ILE A 15 -4.34 -8.23 0.47
CA ILE A 15 -4.20 -6.88 -0.10
C ILE A 15 -2.78 -6.33 0.09
N LEU A 16 -2.36 -6.10 1.34
CA LEU A 16 -1.17 -5.30 1.63
C LEU A 16 0.11 -5.99 1.16
N VAL A 17 0.22 -7.31 1.27
CA VAL A 17 1.40 -8.04 0.80
C VAL A 17 1.61 -7.86 -0.71
N LYS A 18 0.53 -7.85 -1.50
CA LYS A 18 0.59 -7.66 -2.96
C LYS A 18 0.88 -6.20 -3.31
N GLN A 19 0.28 -5.27 -2.59
CA GLN A 19 0.45 -3.83 -2.86
C GLN A 19 1.80 -3.27 -2.38
N LEU A 20 2.46 -3.92 -1.41
CA LEU A 20 3.77 -3.52 -0.90
C LEU A 20 4.94 -4.35 -1.49
N ASP A 21 4.65 -5.34 -2.33
CA ASP A 21 5.65 -6.05 -3.12
C ASP A 21 5.93 -5.30 -4.43
N TYR A 22 7.14 -4.79 -4.61
CA TYR A 22 7.55 -4.05 -5.81
C TYR A 22 7.50 -4.91 -7.10
N ARG A 23 7.48 -6.24 -6.98
CA ARG A 23 7.41 -7.16 -8.13
C ARG A 23 5.97 -7.35 -8.62
N HIS A 24 4.99 -6.91 -7.85
CA HIS A 24 3.58 -7.01 -8.21
C HIS A 24 3.27 -6.09 -9.38
N LYS A 25 2.62 -6.65 -10.41
CA LYS A 25 2.27 -5.99 -11.68
C LYS A 25 0.77 -6.12 -11.92
N PRO A 26 0.14 -5.20 -12.66
CA PRO A 26 0.75 -4.12 -13.45
C PRO A 26 1.10 -2.84 -12.65
N CYS A 27 0.69 -2.76 -11.38
CA CYS A 27 0.98 -1.62 -10.50
C CYS A 27 0.94 -2.01 -9.02
N ASN A 28 1.52 -1.18 -8.15
CA ASN A 28 1.52 -1.36 -6.69
C ASN A 28 1.76 -0.02 -5.95
N PHE A 29 1.73 -0.02 -4.61
CA PHE A 29 1.92 1.20 -3.82
C PHE A 29 3.37 1.72 -3.85
N VAL A 30 4.36 0.85 -4.01
CA VAL A 30 5.77 1.25 -4.06
C VAL A 30 6.02 2.15 -5.29
N GLU A 31 5.39 1.85 -6.42
CA GLU A 31 5.49 2.66 -7.64
C GLU A 31 4.92 4.09 -7.48
N ILE A 32 3.96 4.28 -6.58
CA ILE A 32 3.33 5.60 -6.35
C ILE A 32 3.90 6.35 -5.15
N MET A 33 4.79 5.74 -4.33
CA MET A 33 5.39 6.39 -3.15
C MET A 33 6.02 7.76 -3.43
N PRO A 34 6.71 8.00 -4.57
CA PRO A 34 7.25 9.33 -4.89
C PRO A 34 6.19 10.45 -4.93
N ARG A 35 4.92 10.09 -5.07
CA ARG A 35 3.80 11.04 -5.11
C ARG A 35 3.33 11.50 -3.73
N LEU A 36 3.74 10.83 -2.64
CA LEU A 36 3.31 11.17 -1.28
C LEU A 36 3.73 12.60 -0.89
N ASP A 37 4.88 13.05 -1.38
CA ASP A 37 5.44 14.38 -1.10
C ASP A 37 4.96 15.46 -2.10
N GLU A 38 4.06 15.15 -3.03
CA GLU A 38 3.58 16.13 -4.03
C GLU A 38 2.99 17.38 -3.36
N HIS A 39 2.30 17.22 -2.23
CA HIS A 39 1.70 18.32 -1.48
C HIS A 39 2.74 19.22 -0.80
N LEU A 40 3.94 18.72 -0.49
CA LEU A 40 5.04 19.50 0.09
C LEU A 40 5.73 20.40 -0.95
N ARG A 41 5.55 20.10 -2.25
CA ARG A 41 6.17 20.84 -3.37
C ARG A 41 5.27 21.97 -3.91
N ARG A 42 3.99 22.02 -3.51
CA ARG A 42 3.06 23.09 -3.87
C ARG A 42 3.31 24.30 -2.95
N LYS A 43 4.05 25.29 -3.47
CA LYS A 43 4.18 26.63 -2.87
C LYS A 43 3.00 27.51 -3.26
#